data_AF-A0A418AKB2-F1
#
_entry.id   AF-A0A418AKB2-F1
#
_cell.length_a   1.000
_cell.length_b   1.000
_cell.length_c   1.000
_cell.angle_alpha   90.00
_cell.angle_beta   90.00
_cell.angle_gamma   90.00
#
_symmetry.space_group_name_H-M   'P 1'
#
loop_
_entity.id
_entity.type
_entity.pdbx_description
1 polymer ?
#
loop_
_entity_poly.entity_id
_entity_poly.type
_entity_poly.pdbx_seq_one_letter_code
_entity_poly.pdbx_strand_id
1 'polypeptide(L)'
;METSLLWLDECLSLREQGNPSRIFGVLCGGDVLRLRETSAVETCKRPIDGVVISGLGGCESVTFRHEVLEMYRKVVPTSLPRLLLNVGNPLDVVTAVSSGVDAFMSSYPYMISKFAYALVFWIDENSPSLHEDVGTDTKINLRDKKFDRDLRPLLPGCPCFACTHHSRAYINHLLNVHEMLANILLYVWSFCFLFWE
;
A
#
# COMPACT_ATOMS: atom_id res chain seq x y z
N MET A 1 17.96 9.01 12.53
CA MET A 1 17.23 10.27 12.83
C MET A 1 18.14 11.46 12.60
N GLU A 2 19.17 11.69 13.41
CA GLU A 2 20.05 12.86 13.28
C GLU A 2 20.69 12.97 11.89
N THR A 3 21.21 11.87 11.35
CA THR A 3 21.72 11.80 9.97
C THR A 3 20.67 12.21 8.93
N SER A 4 19.41 11.81 9.12
CA SER A 4 18.31 12.16 8.20
C SER A 4 17.99 13.65 8.23
N LEU A 5 18.12 14.29 9.39
CA LEU A 5 17.97 15.75 9.51
C LEU A 5 19.14 16.48 8.85
N LEU A 6 20.37 16.01 9.08
CA LEU A 6 21.56 16.56 8.43
C LEU A 6 21.45 16.50 6.90
N TRP A 7 21.02 15.36 6.37
CA TRP A 7 20.80 15.20 4.93
C TRP A 7 19.66 16.08 4.40
N LEU A 8 18.58 16.24 5.16
CA LEU A 8 17.51 17.16 4.78
C LEU A 8 18.03 18.60 4.68
N ASP A 9 18.80 19.04 5.67
CA ASP A 9 19.38 20.39 5.71
C ASP A 9 20.37 20.59 4.55
N GLU A 10 21.19 19.57 4.21
CA GLU A 10 22.08 19.57 3.05
C GLU A 10 21.31 19.65 1.73
N CYS A 11 20.28 18.81 1.52
CA CYS A 11 19.43 18.87 0.33
C CYS A 11 18.72 20.22 0.17
N LEU A 12 18.27 20.83 1.27
CA LEU A 12 17.65 22.15 1.25
C LEU A 12 18.67 23.24 0.88
N SER A 13 19.91 23.14 1.34
CA SER A 13 20.98 24.09 0.99
C SER A 13 21.34 24.07 -0.50
N LEU A 14 21.22 22.90 -1.13
CA LEU A 14 21.49 22.68 -2.57
C LEU A 14 20.29 23.06 -3.45
N ARG A 15 19.16 23.49 -2.88
CA ARG A 15 17.98 23.87 -3.64
C ARG A 15 18.23 25.19 -4.38
N GLU A 16 18.42 25.09 -5.69
CA GLU A 16 18.55 26.24 -6.56
C GLU A 16 17.26 27.08 -6.59
N GLN A 17 17.43 28.41 -6.67
CA GLN A 17 16.30 29.34 -6.82
C GLN A 17 15.59 29.08 -8.15
N GLY A 18 14.28 28.87 -8.10
CA GLY A 18 13.46 28.56 -9.28
C GLY A 18 13.30 27.08 -9.59
N ASN A 19 13.90 26.16 -8.80
CA ASN A 19 13.66 24.73 -8.99
C ASN A 19 12.21 24.36 -8.63
N PRO A 20 11.42 23.78 -9.57
CA PRO A 20 10.02 23.41 -9.32
C PRO A 20 9.86 22.16 -8.44
N SER A 21 10.96 21.45 -8.15
CA SER A 21 10.94 20.21 -7.36
C SER A 21 10.50 20.47 -5.93
N ARG A 22 9.67 19.56 -5.42
CA ARG A 22 9.16 19.56 -4.05
C ARG A 22 10.04 18.67 -3.17
N ILE A 23 10.33 19.11 -1.95
CA ILE A 23 11.15 18.35 -1.02
C ILE A 23 10.26 17.82 0.10
N PHE A 24 10.26 16.49 0.26
CA PHE A 24 9.54 15.84 1.33
C PHE A 24 10.52 15.42 2.44
N GLY A 25 10.20 15.76 3.68
CA GLY A 25 10.98 15.35 4.84
C GLY A 25 10.70 13.90 5.23
N VAL A 26 11.75 13.09 5.43
CA VAL A 26 11.58 11.68 5.80
C VAL A 26 11.51 11.54 7.33
N LEU A 27 10.39 11.01 7.82
CA LEU A 27 10.19 10.69 9.23
C LEU A 27 10.71 9.29 9.52
N CYS A 28 11.66 9.19 10.46
CA CYS A 28 12.30 7.94 10.85
C CYS A 28 12.44 7.86 12.39
N GLY A 29 12.93 6.73 12.91
CA GLY A 29 13.06 6.55 14.37
C GLY A 29 13.06 5.10 14.86
N GLY A 30 13.00 4.13 13.93
CA GLY A 30 12.93 2.71 14.29
C GLY A 30 11.67 2.37 15.07
N ASP A 31 11.76 1.42 15.99
CA ASP A 31 10.64 0.99 16.82
C ASP A 31 10.55 1.77 18.15
N VAL A 32 11.01 3.02 18.15
CA VAL A 32 11.03 3.89 19.33
C VAL A 32 10.16 5.11 19.11
N LEU A 33 8.99 5.15 19.77
CA LEU A 33 7.98 6.20 19.59
C LEU A 33 8.54 7.61 19.83
N ARG A 34 9.34 7.79 20.91
CA ARG A 34 9.97 9.07 21.24
C ARG A 34 10.88 9.58 20.13
N LEU A 35 11.68 8.71 19.51
CA LEU A 35 12.59 9.10 18.42
C LEU A 35 11.82 9.49 17.17
N ARG A 36 10.69 8.81 16.89
CA ARG A 36 9.80 9.18 15.80
C ARG A 36 9.16 10.54 16.02
N GLU A 37 8.70 10.82 17.23
CA GLU A 37 8.16 12.14 17.59
C GLU A 37 9.21 13.24 17.42
N THR A 38 10.42 13.05 17.97
CA THR A 38 11.53 14.00 17.75
C THR A 38 11.82 14.19 16.28
N SER A 39 11.86 13.12 15.48
CA SER A 39 12.05 13.21 14.04
C SER A 39 10.97 14.07 13.38
N ALA A 40 9.68 13.86 13.71
CA ALA A 40 8.59 14.62 13.14
C ALA A 40 8.64 16.10 13.51
N VAL A 41 8.81 16.41 14.80
CA VAL A 41 8.90 17.79 15.28
C VAL A 41 10.06 18.51 14.60
N GLU A 42 11.25 17.91 14.57
CA GLU A 42 12.42 18.54 13.97
C GLU A 42 12.28 18.69 12.45
N THR A 43 11.82 17.66 11.75
CA THR A 43 11.62 17.73 10.29
C THR A 43 10.61 18.81 9.92
N CYS A 44 9.51 18.97 10.67
CA CYS A 44 8.47 19.97 10.38
C CYS A 44 8.91 21.43 10.63
N LYS A 45 10.06 21.67 11.27
CA LYS A 45 10.65 23.02 11.41
C LYS A 45 11.30 23.51 10.12
N ARG A 46 11.60 22.62 9.17
CA ARG A 46 12.25 22.95 7.90
C ARG A 46 11.23 23.36 6.83
N PRO A 47 11.62 24.16 5.82
CA PRO A 47 10.75 24.54 4.71
C PRO A 47 10.56 23.37 3.71
N ILE A 48 9.75 22.39 4.11
CA ILE A 48 9.40 21.19 3.32
C ILE A 48 7.98 21.31 2.73
N ASP A 49 7.74 20.55 1.66
CA ASP A 49 6.47 20.52 0.93
C ASP A 49 5.56 19.35 1.35
N GLY A 50 6.07 18.42 2.16
CA GLY A 50 5.34 17.25 2.65
C GLY A 50 6.24 16.34 3.50
N VAL A 51 5.67 15.26 4.03
CA VAL A 51 6.42 14.28 4.82
C VAL A 51 6.25 12.86 4.28
N VAL A 52 7.32 12.08 4.38
CA VAL A 52 7.32 10.65 4.08
C VAL A 52 7.49 9.88 5.38
N ILE A 53 6.51 9.04 5.72
CA ILE A 53 6.59 8.13 6.85
C ILE A 53 7.31 6.87 6.40
N SER A 54 8.55 6.69 6.90
CA SER A 54 9.40 5.56 6.57
C SER A 54 9.63 4.63 7.77
N GLY A 55 10.12 3.43 7.47
CA GLY A 55 10.43 2.39 8.46
C GLY A 55 9.19 1.80 9.13
N LEU A 56 8.05 1.78 8.43
CA LEU A 56 6.85 1.02 8.80
C LEU A 56 6.53 0.07 7.63
N GLY A 57 5.68 -0.94 7.87
CA GLY A 57 5.21 -1.95 6.91
C GLY A 57 6.05 -3.23 6.83
N GLY A 58 6.99 -3.44 7.77
CA GLY A 58 7.96 -4.54 7.72
C GLY A 58 7.79 -5.52 8.88
N CYS A 59 8.45 -5.20 10.00
CA CYS A 59 8.54 -6.09 11.17
C CYS A 59 7.76 -5.56 12.39
N GLU A 60 7.21 -4.35 12.31
CA GLU A 60 6.56 -3.73 13.46
C GLU A 60 5.19 -4.35 13.74
N SER A 61 4.75 -4.28 14.99
CA SER A 61 3.39 -4.69 15.34
C SER A 61 2.36 -3.70 14.78
N VAL A 62 1.16 -4.21 14.45
CA VAL A 62 0.03 -3.38 14.01
C VAL A 62 -0.32 -2.31 15.07
N THR A 63 -0.22 -2.67 16.36
CA THR A 63 -0.45 -1.74 17.47
C THR A 63 0.55 -0.60 17.48
N PHE A 64 1.84 -0.91 17.32
CA PHE A 64 2.90 0.11 17.29
C PHE A 64 2.74 1.03 16.07
N ARG A 65 2.42 0.46 14.90
CA ARG A 65 2.13 1.26 13.70
C ARG A 65 1.00 2.25 13.97
N HIS A 66 -0.10 1.79 14.57
CA HIS A 66 -1.24 2.65 14.89
C HIS A 66 -0.86 3.77 15.88
N GLU A 67 -0.11 3.45 16.94
CA GLU A 67 0.40 4.45 17.89
C GLU A 67 1.27 5.52 17.22
N VAL A 68 2.15 5.10 16.30
CA VAL A 68 3.00 6.02 15.53
C VAL A 68 2.17 6.92 14.63
N LEU A 69 1.20 6.37 13.90
CA LEU A 69 0.36 7.14 12.99
C LEU A 69 -0.50 8.16 13.75
N GLU A 70 -1.08 7.77 14.87
CA GLU A 70 -1.87 8.67 15.72
C GLU A 70 -1.01 9.77 16.37
N MET A 71 0.25 9.46 16.71
CA MET A 71 1.21 10.49 17.14
C MET A 71 1.52 11.47 16.00
N TYR A 72 1.83 10.97 14.79
CA TYR A 72 2.08 11.84 13.64
C TYR A 72 0.89 12.69 13.25
N ARG A 73 -0.34 12.20 13.42
CA ARG A 73 -1.57 12.99 13.23
C ARG A 73 -1.58 14.26 14.08
N LYS A 74 -1.07 14.18 15.31
CA LYS A 74 -1.06 15.30 16.27
C LYS A 74 0.12 16.24 16.06
N VAL A 75 1.27 15.69 15.66
CA VAL A 75 2.55 16.42 15.58
C VAL A 75 2.79 17.06 14.22
N VAL A 76 2.41 16.37 13.13
CA VAL A 76 2.65 16.86 11.77
C VAL A 76 1.56 17.86 11.37
N PRO A 77 1.90 19.08 10.92
CA PRO A 77 0.94 20.07 10.45
C PRO A 77 -0.02 19.50 9.38
N THR A 78 -1.30 19.84 9.48
CA THR A 78 -2.33 19.39 8.51
C THR A 78 -2.14 19.95 7.10
N SER A 79 -1.36 21.02 6.95
CA SER A 79 -1.01 21.60 5.65
C SER A 79 0.03 20.76 4.88
N LEU A 80 0.71 19.82 5.54
CA LEU A 80 1.73 18.98 4.91
C LEU A 80 1.14 17.60 4.56
N PRO A 81 1.17 17.19 3.28
CA PRO A 81 0.72 15.86 2.89
C PRO A 81 1.63 14.78 3.49
N ARG A 82 1.03 13.67 3.95
CA ARG A 82 1.69 12.53 4.57
C ARG A 82 1.67 11.33 3.63
N LEU A 83 2.85 10.96 3.13
CA LEU A 83 3.06 9.78 2.29
C LEU A 83 3.54 8.60 3.16
N LEU A 84 2.79 7.50 3.22
CA LEU A 84 3.19 6.29 3.93
C LEU A 84 3.78 5.24 2.99
N LEU A 85 4.96 4.71 3.33
CA LEU A 85 5.63 3.68 2.54
C LEU A 85 5.31 2.27 3.08
N ASN A 86 5.32 1.28 2.18
CA ASN A 86 5.30 -0.16 2.45
C ASN A 86 4.07 -0.71 3.22
N VAL A 87 3.03 0.09 3.40
CA VAL A 87 1.71 -0.41 3.83
C VAL A 87 0.90 -0.76 2.60
N GLY A 88 0.23 -1.91 2.63
CA GLY A 88 -0.54 -2.37 1.47
C GLY A 88 -1.65 -3.36 1.75
N ASN A 89 -1.68 -3.99 2.92
CA ASN A 89 -2.88 -4.70 3.34
C ASN A 89 -4.05 -3.70 3.35
N PRO A 90 -5.19 -4.02 2.72
CA PRO A 90 -6.32 -3.10 2.61
C PRO A 90 -6.82 -2.56 3.96
N LEU A 91 -6.88 -3.40 4.99
CA LEU A 91 -7.31 -2.99 6.32
C LEU A 91 -6.32 -2.02 6.97
N ASP A 92 -5.02 -2.25 6.77
CA ASP A 92 -3.99 -1.33 7.24
C ASP A 92 -4.03 0.01 6.49
N VAL A 93 -4.35 0.00 5.19
CA VAL A 93 -4.54 1.22 4.38
C VAL A 93 -5.72 2.03 4.93
N VAL A 94 -6.89 1.41 5.14
CA VAL A 94 -8.07 2.09 5.71
C VAL A 94 -7.76 2.67 7.10
N THR A 95 -7.07 1.89 7.93
CA THR A 95 -6.66 2.34 9.26
C THR A 95 -5.72 3.55 9.16
N ALA A 96 -4.73 3.50 8.27
CA ALA A 96 -3.81 4.60 8.07
C ALA A 96 -4.47 5.88 7.51
N VAL A 97 -5.43 5.75 6.59
CA VAL A 97 -6.26 6.88 6.12
C VAL A 97 -7.01 7.49 7.30
N SER A 98 -7.60 6.68 8.18
CA SER A 98 -8.31 7.18 9.37
C SER A 98 -7.41 7.94 10.35
N SER A 99 -6.10 7.64 10.33
CA SER A 99 -5.06 8.34 11.10
C SER A 99 -4.49 9.58 10.38
N GLY A 100 -5.00 9.95 9.20
CA GLY A 100 -4.61 11.17 8.49
C GLY A 100 -3.44 11.01 7.51
N VAL A 101 -3.19 9.79 7.02
CA VAL A 101 -2.28 9.53 5.89
C VAL A 101 -2.98 9.88 4.57
N ASP A 102 -2.31 10.63 3.71
CA ASP A 102 -2.90 11.19 2.49
C ASP A 102 -2.55 10.38 1.24
N ALA A 103 -1.38 9.73 1.22
CA ALA A 103 -0.91 8.95 0.08
C ALA A 103 -0.14 7.71 0.51
N PHE A 104 -0.11 6.70 -0.37
CA PHE A 104 0.53 5.41 -0.11
C PHE A 104 1.48 5.05 -1.25
N MET A 105 2.65 4.52 -0.90
CA MET A 105 3.52 3.84 -1.85
C MET A 105 3.67 2.38 -1.43
N SER A 106 3.08 1.48 -2.21
CA SER A 106 2.97 0.08 -1.86
C SER A 106 3.42 -0.84 -2.99
N SER A 107 4.34 -1.75 -2.68
CA SER A 107 4.67 -2.89 -3.54
C SER A 107 3.74 -4.09 -3.30
N TYR A 108 2.78 -3.97 -2.38
CA TYR A 108 1.95 -5.08 -1.93
C TYR A 108 1.19 -5.79 -3.07
N PRO A 109 0.49 -5.09 -3.99
CA PRO A 109 -0.21 -5.78 -5.08
C PRO A 109 0.74 -6.56 -6.01
N TYR A 110 1.95 -6.04 -6.23
CA TYR A 110 2.98 -6.77 -6.96
C TYR A 110 3.48 -8.00 -6.19
N MET A 111 3.75 -7.84 -4.89
CA MET A 111 4.27 -8.93 -4.04
C MET A 111 3.29 -10.10 -3.98
N ILE A 112 2.00 -9.83 -3.74
CA ILE A 112 0.99 -10.89 -3.65
C ILE A 112 0.78 -11.61 -4.98
N SER A 113 0.81 -10.90 -6.12
CA SER A 113 0.71 -11.51 -7.46
C SER A 113 1.86 -12.49 -7.70
N LYS A 114 3.08 -12.15 -7.28
CA LYS A 114 4.25 -13.05 -7.35
C LYS A 114 4.07 -14.33 -6.53
N PHE A 115 3.33 -14.24 -5.43
CA PHE A 115 2.98 -15.39 -4.59
C PHE A 115 1.68 -16.09 -5.02
N ALA A 116 1.18 -15.82 -6.23
CA ALA A 116 -0.04 -16.39 -6.80
C ALA A 116 -1.34 -16.02 -6.04
N TYR A 117 -1.32 -14.90 -5.32
CA TYR A 117 -2.51 -14.34 -4.70
C TYR A 117 -3.15 -13.28 -5.58
N ALA A 118 -4.49 -13.28 -5.62
CA ALA A 118 -5.30 -12.17 -6.13
C ALA A 118 -6.03 -11.51 -4.95
N LEU A 119 -6.17 -10.18 -4.94
CA LEU A 119 -7.07 -9.53 -3.98
C LEU A 119 -8.50 -9.72 -4.43
N VAL A 120 -9.37 -9.93 -3.47
CA VAL A 120 -10.79 -10.21 -3.71
C VAL A 120 -11.61 -9.55 -2.61
N PHE A 121 -11.60 -8.22 -2.58
CA PHE A 121 -12.43 -7.43 -1.70
C PHE A 121 -13.03 -6.26 -2.48
N TRP A 122 -14.17 -5.77 -2.00
CA TRP A 122 -14.89 -4.65 -2.58
C TRP A 122 -14.81 -3.43 -1.68
N ILE A 123 -14.81 -2.26 -2.30
CA ILE A 123 -14.87 -0.96 -1.60
C ILE A 123 -16.33 -0.44 -1.57
N ASP A 124 -17.22 -0.95 -2.44
CA ASP A 124 -18.63 -0.52 -2.55
C ASP A 124 -19.57 -1.40 -1.72
N GLU A 125 -20.48 -0.75 -0.98
CA GLU A 125 -21.57 -1.35 -0.19
C GLU A 125 -22.60 -2.09 -1.04
N ASN A 126 -22.75 -1.70 -2.32
CA ASN A 126 -23.69 -2.32 -3.27
C ASN A 126 -23.10 -3.51 -4.03
N SER A 127 -21.82 -3.83 -3.78
CA SER A 127 -21.17 -4.89 -4.53
C SER A 127 -21.68 -6.26 -4.09
N PRO A 128 -21.91 -7.20 -5.02
CA PRO A 128 -22.33 -8.56 -4.67
C PRO A 128 -21.35 -9.12 -3.66
N SER A 129 -21.86 -9.27 -2.45
CA SER A 129 -21.24 -9.92 -1.32
C SER A 129 -20.51 -11.17 -1.81
N LEU A 130 -19.16 -11.16 -1.81
CA LEU A 130 -18.29 -12.34 -1.99
C LEU A 130 -18.45 -13.37 -0.86
N HIS A 131 -19.55 -13.30 -0.11
CA HIS A 131 -19.76 -13.82 1.24
C HIS A 131 -19.80 -15.36 1.32
N GLU A 132 -19.72 -16.09 0.20
CA GLU A 132 -19.74 -17.55 0.25
C GLU A 132 -18.36 -18.21 0.13
N ASP A 133 -17.36 -17.60 -0.53
CA ASP A 133 -16.08 -18.29 -0.82
C ASP A 133 -14.81 -17.63 -0.25
N VAL A 134 -14.88 -16.35 0.13
CA VAL A 134 -13.70 -15.52 0.43
C VAL A 134 -13.54 -15.24 1.92
N GLY A 135 -14.59 -15.41 2.74
CA GLY A 135 -14.54 -15.12 4.17
C GLY A 135 -14.17 -13.66 4.45
N THR A 136 -13.50 -13.40 5.57
CA THR A 136 -12.90 -12.09 5.92
C THR A 136 -11.57 -11.82 5.23
N ASP A 137 -11.09 -12.74 4.40
CA ASP A 137 -9.78 -12.62 3.76
C ASP A 137 -9.87 -11.71 2.54
N THR A 138 -9.01 -10.71 2.46
CA THR A 138 -8.99 -9.77 1.32
C THR A 138 -8.28 -10.34 0.09
N LYS A 139 -7.88 -11.62 0.12
CA LYS A 139 -7.08 -12.27 -0.93
C LYS A 139 -7.37 -13.76 -1.04
N ILE A 140 -7.19 -14.31 -2.23
CA ILE A 140 -7.28 -15.75 -2.51
C ILE A 140 -5.99 -16.27 -3.11
N ASN A 141 -5.59 -17.48 -2.74
CA ASN A 141 -4.46 -18.18 -3.35
C ASN A 141 -4.93 -18.99 -4.56
N LEU A 142 -4.59 -18.54 -5.76
CA LEU A 142 -5.03 -19.19 -7.00
C LEU A 142 -4.27 -20.48 -7.32
N ARG A 143 -3.32 -20.91 -6.49
CA ARG A 143 -2.75 -22.28 -6.55
C ARG A 143 -3.61 -23.31 -5.85
N ASP A 144 -4.59 -22.90 -5.06
CA ASP A 144 -5.43 -23.85 -4.32
C ASP A 144 -6.24 -24.72 -5.29
N LYS A 145 -6.29 -26.04 -5.03
CA LYS A 145 -7.01 -27.01 -5.88
C LYS A 145 -8.50 -26.69 -6.04
N LYS A 146 -9.11 -25.97 -5.10
CA LYS A 146 -10.51 -25.53 -5.19
C LYS A 146 -10.80 -24.68 -6.42
N PHE A 147 -9.78 -24.02 -6.97
CA PHE A 147 -9.93 -23.16 -8.15
C PHE A 147 -9.70 -23.89 -9.49
N ASP A 148 -9.27 -25.16 -9.51
CA ASP A 148 -9.00 -25.93 -10.74
C ASP A 148 -10.19 -25.97 -11.72
N ARG A 149 -11.41 -25.96 -11.19
CA ARG A 149 -12.66 -26.00 -11.98
C ARG A 149 -13.56 -24.78 -11.76
N ASP A 150 -13.05 -23.73 -11.12
CA ASP A 150 -13.81 -22.51 -10.88
C ASP A 150 -13.85 -21.64 -12.15
N LEU A 151 -14.95 -21.71 -12.89
CA LEU A 151 -15.15 -20.95 -14.13
C LEU A 151 -15.52 -19.48 -13.90
N ARG A 152 -15.65 -19.03 -12.64
CA ARG A 152 -15.95 -17.64 -12.33
C ARG A 152 -14.73 -16.74 -12.59
N PRO A 153 -14.95 -15.45 -12.86
CA PRO A 153 -13.87 -14.48 -12.95
C PRO A 153 -13.16 -14.31 -11.60
N LEU A 154 -11.96 -13.71 -11.58
CA LEU A 154 -11.27 -13.38 -10.32
C LEU A 154 -12.18 -12.60 -9.38
N LEU A 155 -12.76 -11.52 -9.89
CA LEU A 155 -13.67 -10.64 -9.19
C LEU A 155 -14.91 -10.36 -10.07
N PRO A 156 -16.12 -10.83 -9.70
CA PRO A 156 -17.33 -10.66 -10.52
C PRO A 156 -17.70 -9.20 -10.72
N GLY A 157 -17.83 -8.72 -11.96
CA GLY A 157 -18.16 -7.30 -12.22
C GLY A 157 -16.93 -6.38 -12.31
N CYS A 158 -15.71 -6.91 -12.11
CA CYS A 158 -14.50 -6.18 -12.45
C CYS A 158 -14.32 -6.15 -13.98
N PRO A 159 -14.12 -4.97 -14.59
CA PRO A 159 -14.00 -4.85 -16.05
C PRO A 159 -12.56 -4.99 -16.56
N CYS A 160 -11.61 -5.35 -15.69
CA CYS A 160 -10.23 -5.55 -16.12
C CYS A 160 -10.11 -6.72 -17.11
N PHE A 161 -9.06 -6.69 -17.94
CA PHE A 161 -8.82 -7.71 -18.97
C PHE A 161 -8.85 -9.14 -18.41
N ALA A 162 -8.23 -9.35 -17.24
CA ALA A 162 -8.16 -10.65 -16.59
C ALA A 162 -9.55 -11.16 -16.14
N CYS A 163 -10.41 -10.29 -15.61
CA CYS A 163 -11.75 -10.70 -15.15
C CYS A 163 -12.75 -10.87 -16.29
N THR A 164 -12.58 -10.15 -17.40
CA THR A 164 -13.51 -10.18 -18.53
C THR A 164 -13.24 -11.32 -19.50
N HIS A 165 -12.00 -11.79 -19.61
CA HIS A 165 -11.58 -12.79 -20.60
C HIS A 165 -11.16 -14.14 -20.00
N HIS A 166 -10.91 -14.21 -18.69
CA HIS A 166 -10.34 -15.40 -18.07
C HIS A 166 -11.06 -15.80 -16.78
N SER A 167 -11.05 -17.09 -16.50
CA SER A 167 -11.58 -17.67 -15.27
C SER A 167 -10.49 -17.92 -14.24
N ARG A 168 -10.88 -18.11 -12.98
CA ARG A 168 -9.99 -18.56 -11.89
C ARG A 168 -9.33 -19.90 -12.23
N ALA A 169 -10.07 -20.84 -12.84
CA ALA A 169 -9.57 -22.11 -13.34
C ALA A 169 -8.46 -21.95 -14.37
N TYR A 170 -8.62 -21.03 -15.32
CA TYR A 170 -7.59 -20.76 -16.33
C TYR A 170 -6.31 -20.23 -15.68
N ILE A 171 -6.42 -19.30 -14.74
CA ILE A 171 -5.26 -18.74 -14.04
C ILE A 171 -4.60 -19.80 -13.14
N ASN A 172 -5.39 -20.63 -12.44
CA ASN A 172 -4.89 -21.77 -11.67
C ASN A 172 -4.08 -22.73 -12.56
N HIS A 173 -4.61 -23.06 -13.73
CA HIS A 173 -3.91 -23.88 -14.72
C HIS A 173 -2.57 -23.25 -15.12
N LEU A 174 -2.56 -21.97 -15.54
CA LEU A 174 -1.34 -21.26 -15.94
C LEU A 174 -0.29 -21.24 -14.81
N LEU A 175 -0.72 -21.02 -13.57
CA LEU A 175 0.16 -21.05 -12.39
C LEU A 175 0.78 -22.43 -12.15
N ASN A 176 0.03 -23.51 -12.38
CA ASN A 176 0.46 -24.89 -12.21
C ASN A 176 1.39 -25.37 -13.33
N VAL A 177 1.21 -24.87 -14.56
CA VAL A 177 2.13 -25.15 -15.68
C VAL A 177 3.32 -24.19 -15.73
N HIS A 178 3.48 -23.33 -14.71
CA HIS A 178 4.56 -22.35 -14.60
C HIS A 178 4.67 -21.37 -15.78
N GLU A 179 3.54 -21.00 -16.36
CA GLU A 179 3.47 -20.09 -17.50
C GLU A 179 3.42 -18.62 -17.00
N MET A 180 4.12 -17.72 -17.71
CA MET A 180 4.36 -16.35 -17.27
C MET A 180 3.13 -15.44 -17.36
N LEU A 181 2.22 -15.70 -18.30
CA LEU A 181 0.94 -15.00 -18.46
C LEU A 181 0.12 -15.02 -17.18
N ALA A 182 0.22 -16.06 -16.34
CA ALA A 182 -0.44 -16.07 -15.02
C ALA A 182 -0.10 -14.82 -14.21
N ASN A 183 1.20 -14.51 -14.11
CA ASN A 183 1.67 -13.36 -13.35
C ASN A 183 1.29 -12.04 -14.01
N ILE A 184 1.30 -11.99 -15.35
CA ILE A 184 0.87 -10.81 -16.11
C ILE A 184 -0.61 -10.52 -15.85
N LEU A 185 -1.48 -11.53 -15.94
CA LEU A 185 -2.91 -11.39 -15.68
C LEU A 185 -3.20 -10.96 -14.24
N LEU A 186 -2.49 -11.54 -13.27
CA LEU A 186 -2.60 -11.13 -11.87
C LEU A 186 -2.11 -9.71 -11.63
N TYR A 187 -1.05 -9.29 -12.33
CA TYR A 187 -0.53 -7.93 -12.23
C TYR A 187 -1.48 -6.88 -12.85
N VAL A 188 -2.03 -7.16 -14.03
CA VAL A 188 -3.03 -6.30 -14.68
C VAL A 188 -4.25 -6.11 -13.79
N TRP A 189 -4.69 -7.19 -13.13
CA TRP A 189 -5.76 -7.13 -12.16
C TRP A 189 -5.38 -6.27 -10.93
N SER A 190 -4.19 -6.49 -10.34
CA SER A 190 -3.67 -5.74 -9.20
C SER A 190 -3.60 -4.23 -9.44
N PHE A 191 -3.26 -3.81 -10.66
CA PHE A 191 -3.17 -2.41 -11.03
C PHE A 191 -4.55 -1.78 -11.24
N CYS A 192 -5.45 -2.47 -11.95
CA CYS A 192 -6.82 -2.00 -12.17
C CYS A 192 -7.56 -1.78 -10.85
N PHE A 193 -7.28 -2.61 -9.83
CA PHE A 193 -7.87 -2.47 -8.51
C PHE A 193 -7.49 -1.15 -7.80
N LEU A 194 -6.25 -0.67 -7.90
CA LEU A 194 -5.79 0.53 -7.18
C LEU A 194 -6.27 1.86 -7.78
N PHE A 195 -6.69 1.85 -9.05
CA PHE A 195 -7.00 3.06 -9.83
C PHE A 195 -8.43 3.07 -10.37
N TRP A 196 -9.32 2.25 -9.80
CA TRP A 196 -10.71 2.23 -10.20
C TRP A 196 -11.46 3.43 -9.58
N GLU A 197 -11.80 4.41 -10.42
CA GLU A 197 -12.83 5.44 -10.19
C GLU A 197 -14.18 4.97 -10.72
#